data_AF-I2GF62-F1
#
_entry.id   AF-I2GF62-F1
#
_cell.length_a   1.000
_cell.length_b   1.000
_cell.length_c   1.000
_cell.angle_alpha   90.00
_cell.angle_beta   90.00
_cell.angle_gamma   90.00
#
_symmetry.space_group_name_H-M   'P 1'
#
loop_
_entity.id
_entity.type
_entity.pdbx_description
1 polymer ?
#
loop_
_entity_poly.entity_id
_entity_poly.type
_entity_poly.pdbx_seq_one_letter_code
_entity_poly.pdbx_strand_id
1 'polypeptide(L)'
;MALFDFWSSRRKPDIQALVRQGRTLTDAASALAFARQVKAIFDPLLDSRLPPSNPANGPLRAIVIFELCGLIQTLPENDRYFISHYEKVLDELITVCRWKQQLSKLSPEAAAAADKSLQLAIQKRLTYWQNSQKGTHHHRIIRLLQPDDLPIVARRTLRAFVAWFKRQKSEEPVFWLREERVELCFPVIKDYFFEQSAFWVFLFRGPNEAAFIDEALGNVRGWIRRRVIDEERPPEPELLNGINEIVSQVQFDFMQKVNGFRANPDSFYLDAGLTTYLIGFVKQSRAIWKLLTGFYKQPISDTEPPADEDDAVGSADPGDLPAMDDTADEDDYRYAKLRKCMAALSQEERDIIYAHHDDDYSDTVPFQTLASRLKKSVKSLEGIYKRSLDKLKICARGGGASQHQLATA
;
A
#
# COMPACT_ATOMS: atom_id res chain seq x y z
N MET A 1 -14.73 4.71 44.38
CA MET A 1 -15.51 3.76 43.54
C MET A 1 -16.89 4.31 43.17
N ALA A 2 -17.69 4.86 44.10
CA ALA A 2 -19.06 5.34 43.80
C ALA A 2 -19.20 6.50 42.76
N LEU A 3 -18.19 7.37 42.59
CA LEU A 3 -18.22 8.45 41.58
C LEU A 3 -18.02 7.94 40.15
N PHE A 4 -17.27 6.85 39.94
CA PHE A 4 -17.07 6.26 38.61
C PHE A 4 -18.34 5.53 38.13
N ASP A 5 -19.03 4.81 39.02
CA ASP A 5 -20.30 4.15 38.71
C ASP A 5 -21.45 5.14 38.44
N PHE A 6 -21.42 6.32 39.09
CA PHE A 6 -22.43 7.36 38.88
C PHE A 6 -22.30 8.03 37.50
N TRP A 7 -21.08 8.22 37.00
CA TRP A 7 -20.85 8.84 35.68
C TRP A 7 -20.96 7.83 34.53
N SER A 8 -20.67 6.55 34.78
CA SER A 8 -20.80 5.49 33.78
C SER A 8 -22.27 5.20 33.41
N SER A 9 -23.21 5.38 34.34
CA SER A 9 -24.65 5.18 34.11
C SER A 9 -25.31 6.29 33.27
N ARG A 10 -24.84 7.54 33.37
CA ARG A 10 -25.38 8.69 32.58
C ARG A 10 -24.94 8.69 31.12
N ARG A 11 -23.77 8.14 30.78
CA ARG A 11 -23.24 8.15 29.40
C ARG A 11 -23.81 7.06 28.50
N LYS A 12 -24.30 5.96 29.08
CA LYS A 12 -24.83 4.83 28.29
C LYS A 12 -25.97 5.23 27.33
N PRO A 13 -26.97 6.05 27.75
CA PRO A 13 -27.97 6.58 26.84
C PRO A 13 -27.38 7.40 25.69
N ASP A 14 -26.39 8.26 25.97
CA ASP A 14 -25.74 9.10 24.95
C ASP A 14 -24.93 8.25 23.96
N ILE A 15 -24.20 7.25 24.45
CA ILE A 15 -23.46 6.29 23.63
C ILE A 15 -24.42 5.47 22.78
N GLN A 16 -25.55 5.03 23.34
CA GLN A 16 -26.59 4.33 22.58
C GLN A 16 -27.19 5.22 21.48
N ALA A 17 -27.37 6.52 21.74
CA ALA A 17 -27.80 7.47 20.73
C ALA A 17 -26.76 7.63 19.61
N LEU A 18 -25.47 7.73 19.95
CA LEU A 18 -24.38 7.75 18.97
C LEU A 18 -24.37 6.51 18.07
N VAL A 19 -24.51 5.31 18.65
CA VAL A 19 -24.53 4.05 17.88
C VAL A 19 -25.69 4.02 16.88
N ARG A 20 -26.87 4.53 17.27
CA ARG A 20 -28.02 4.65 16.36
C ARG A 20 -27.77 5.65 15.24
N GLN A 21 -27.24 6.84 15.57
CA GLN A 21 -26.98 7.90 14.60
C GLN A 21 -25.87 7.55 13.61
N GLY A 22 -24.83 6.85 14.05
CA GLY A 22 -23.67 6.52 13.22
C GLY A 22 -24.03 5.71 11.97
N ARG A 23 -25.11 4.94 11.99
CA ARG A 23 -25.56 4.14 10.82
C ARG A 23 -26.36 4.91 9.79
N THR A 24 -26.87 6.09 10.16
CA THR A 24 -27.79 6.88 9.32
C THR A 24 -27.14 8.15 8.78
N LEU A 25 -25.80 8.20 8.75
CA LEU A 25 -25.07 9.36 8.24
C LEU A 25 -25.11 9.35 6.71
N THR A 26 -25.78 10.34 6.12
CA THR A 26 -25.99 10.42 4.67
C THR A 26 -25.18 11.52 3.98
N ASP A 27 -24.62 12.46 4.74
CA ASP A 27 -23.94 13.64 4.21
C ASP A 27 -22.78 14.12 5.11
N ALA A 28 -21.91 14.96 4.54
CA ALA A 28 -20.71 15.45 5.21
C ALA A 28 -21.00 16.35 6.43
N ALA A 29 -22.09 17.12 6.42
CA ALA A 29 -22.45 17.97 7.55
C ALA A 29 -22.93 17.11 8.74
N SER A 30 -23.72 16.08 8.46
CA SER A 30 -24.12 15.05 9.43
C SER A 30 -22.91 14.31 10.00
N ALA A 31 -21.93 13.94 9.17
CA ALA A 31 -20.70 13.30 9.62
C ALA A 31 -19.86 14.21 10.55
N LEU A 32 -19.76 15.51 10.22
CA LEU A 32 -19.05 16.48 11.04
C LEU A 32 -19.77 16.73 12.38
N ALA A 33 -21.09 16.83 12.37
CA ALA A 33 -21.90 16.97 13.57
C ALA A 33 -21.78 15.73 14.47
N PHE A 34 -21.81 14.53 13.88
CA PHE A 34 -21.58 13.27 14.57
C PHE A 34 -20.19 13.23 15.23
N ALA A 35 -19.13 13.58 14.50
CA ALA A 35 -17.77 13.63 15.05
C ALA A 35 -17.64 14.59 16.24
N ARG A 36 -18.34 15.74 16.20
CA ARG A 36 -18.40 16.68 17.34
C ARG A 36 -19.11 16.07 18.55
N GLN A 37 -20.20 15.32 18.36
CA GLN A 37 -20.91 14.63 19.44
C GLN A 37 -20.06 13.51 20.06
N VAL A 38 -19.43 12.67 19.23
CA VAL A 38 -18.48 11.64 19.68
C VAL A 38 -17.38 12.29 20.51
N LYS A 39 -16.77 13.36 20.00
CA LYS A 39 -15.76 14.11 20.72
C LYS A 39 -16.26 14.61 22.09
N ALA A 40 -17.43 15.25 22.15
CA ALA A 40 -17.97 15.76 23.42
C ALA A 40 -18.21 14.65 24.46
N ILE A 41 -18.69 13.48 24.02
CA ILE A 41 -19.00 12.34 24.90
C ILE A 41 -17.72 11.64 25.38
N PHE A 42 -16.70 11.53 24.53
CA PHE A 42 -15.48 10.77 24.84
C PHE A 42 -14.30 11.61 25.31
N ASP A 43 -14.26 12.93 25.09
CA ASP A 43 -13.18 13.81 25.54
C ASP A 43 -12.88 13.70 27.04
N PRO A 44 -13.88 13.67 27.95
CA PRO A 44 -13.59 13.53 29.38
C PRO A 44 -12.93 12.18 29.73
N LEU A 45 -13.22 11.12 28.98
CA LEU A 45 -12.57 9.81 29.17
C LEU A 45 -11.14 9.85 28.62
N LEU A 46 -10.94 10.53 27.49
CA LEU A 46 -9.63 10.77 26.91
C LEU A 46 -8.76 11.67 27.78
N ASP A 47 -9.31 12.65 28.49
CA ASP A 47 -8.54 13.53 29.37
C ASP A 47 -7.84 12.74 30.49
N SER A 48 -8.49 11.71 31.01
CA SER A 48 -7.90 10.83 32.02
C SER A 48 -6.81 9.89 31.49
N ARG A 49 -6.88 9.50 30.21
CA ARG A 49 -6.00 8.50 29.57
C ARG A 49 -4.87 9.11 28.75
N LEU A 50 -5.16 10.24 28.11
CA LEU A 50 -4.32 11.03 27.22
C LEU A 50 -4.46 12.51 27.60
N PRO A 51 -3.85 12.93 28.73
CA PRO A 51 -3.99 14.30 29.23
C PRO A 51 -3.58 15.34 28.19
N PRO A 52 -4.37 16.42 28.01
CA PRO A 52 -4.08 17.48 27.03
C PRO A 52 -2.83 18.28 27.40
N SER A 53 -2.37 18.22 28.65
CA SER A 53 -1.12 18.83 29.11
C SER A 53 0.13 18.23 28.46
N ASN A 54 0.04 17.01 27.91
CA ASN A 54 1.13 16.41 27.15
C ASN A 54 0.95 16.71 25.65
N PRO A 55 1.83 17.52 25.01
CA PRO A 55 1.67 17.91 23.61
C PRO A 55 1.74 16.74 22.64
N ALA A 56 2.39 15.62 23.01
CA ALA A 56 2.42 14.41 22.19
C ALA A 56 1.04 13.72 22.07
N ASN A 57 0.12 13.99 23.00
CA ASN A 57 -1.21 13.41 23.01
C ASN A 57 -2.17 14.09 22.03
N GLY A 58 -1.95 15.35 21.65
CA GLY A 58 -2.85 16.08 20.74
C GLY A 58 -3.11 15.34 19.42
N PRO A 59 -2.06 14.98 18.65
CA PRO A 59 -2.22 14.20 17.43
C PRO A 59 -2.83 12.81 17.66
N LEU A 60 -2.45 12.14 18.76
CA LEU A 60 -2.99 10.81 19.08
C LEU A 60 -4.49 10.87 19.39
N ARG A 61 -4.96 11.89 20.11
CA ARG A 61 -6.38 12.09 20.41
C ARG A 61 -7.20 12.31 19.14
N ALA A 62 -6.68 13.08 18.18
CA ALA A 62 -7.34 13.26 16.90
C ALA A 62 -7.51 11.92 16.16
N ILE A 63 -6.46 11.09 16.13
CA ILE A 63 -6.52 9.74 15.55
C ILE A 63 -7.53 8.86 16.30
N VAL A 64 -7.53 8.86 17.63
CA VAL A 64 -8.46 8.05 18.43
C VAL A 64 -9.91 8.45 18.18
N ILE A 65 -10.23 9.75 18.14
CA ILE A 65 -11.58 10.21 17.85
C ILE A 65 -12.00 9.83 16.42
N PHE A 66 -11.09 10.00 15.46
CA PHE A 66 -11.34 9.63 14.07
C PHE A 66 -11.66 8.12 13.92
N GLU A 67 -10.82 7.25 14.50
CA GLU A 67 -11.06 5.80 14.50
C GLU A 67 -12.30 5.41 15.29
N LEU A 68 -12.60 6.10 16.39
CA LEU A 68 -13.79 5.84 17.19
C LEU A 68 -15.06 6.15 16.43
N CYS A 69 -15.09 7.24 15.65
CA CYS A 69 -16.20 7.56 14.76
C CYS A 69 -16.44 6.42 13.77
N GLY A 70 -15.39 5.97 13.08
CA GLY A 70 -15.48 4.84 12.14
C GLY A 70 -15.95 3.56 12.81
N LEU A 71 -15.38 3.23 13.97
CA LEU A 71 -15.78 2.06 14.75
C LEU A 71 -17.27 2.11 15.07
N ILE A 72 -17.79 3.23 15.60
CA ILE A 72 -19.21 3.36 15.97
C ILE A 72 -20.12 3.20 14.75
N GLN A 73 -19.76 3.75 13.60
CA GLN A 73 -20.54 3.63 12.36
C GLN A 73 -20.70 2.17 11.89
N THR A 74 -19.76 1.30 12.23
CA THR A 74 -19.83 -0.14 11.86
C THR A 74 -20.64 -0.99 12.83
N LEU A 75 -21.02 -0.46 14.00
CA LEU A 75 -21.70 -1.24 15.05
C LEU A 75 -23.17 -1.54 14.70
N PRO A 76 -23.72 -2.69 15.13
CA PRO A 76 -25.16 -2.92 15.24
C PRO A 76 -25.84 -1.84 16.09
N GLU A 77 -27.06 -1.40 15.71
CA GLU A 77 -27.81 -0.37 16.45
C GLU A 77 -28.02 -0.69 17.94
N ASN A 78 -28.05 -1.99 18.26
CA ASN A 78 -28.23 -2.52 19.60
C ASN A 78 -26.98 -3.24 20.12
N ASP A 79 -25.77 -2.81 19.73
CA ASP A 79 -24.52 -3.40 20.22
C ASP A 79 -24.36 -3.23 21.73
N ARG A 80 -24.84 -4.22 22.48
CA ARG A 80 -24.82 -4.22 23.95
C ARG A 80 -23.41 -4.28 24.51
N TYR A 81 -22.47 -4.87 23.78
CA TYR A 81 -21.11 -5.02 24.26
C TYR A 81 -20.41 -3.67 24.28
N PHE A 82 -20.41 -2.93 23.17
CA PHE A 82 -19.82 -1.59 23.10
C PHE A 82 -20.46 -0.66 24.13
N ILE A 83 -21.80 -0.62 24.20
CA ILE A 83 -22.53 0.24 25.14
C ILE A 83 -22.15 -0.08 26.60
N SER A 84 -21.90 -1.34 26.93
CA SER A 84 -21.57 -1.76 28.29
C SER A 84 -20.07 -1.66 28.63
N HIS A 85 -19.20 -1.70 27.63
CA HIS A 85 -17.74 -1.81 27.78
C HIS A 85 -16.96 -0.72 27.02
N TYR A 86 -17.58 0.42 26.72
CA TYR A 86 -16.98 1.50 25.93
C TYR A 86 -15.63 1.98 26.46
N GLU A 87 -15.41 1.94 27.78
CA GLU A 87 -14.12 2.29 28.39
C GLU A 87 -13.00 1.33 27.99
N LYS A 88 -13.29 0.02 28.06
CA LYS A 88 -12.35 -1.03 27.64
C LYS A 88 -12.07 -0.94 26.15
N VAL A 89 -13.12 -0.72 25.34
CA VAL A 89 -12.96 -0.53 23.89
C VAL A 89 -12.12 0.71 23.60
N LEU A 90 -12.30 1.79 24.36
CA LEU A 90 -11.47 3.00 24.22
C LEU A 90 -10.00 2.73 24.56
N ASP A 91 -9.71 1.94 25.60
CA ASP A 91 -8.33 1.58 25.99
C ASP A 91 -7.64 0.70 24.92
N GLU A 92 -8.37 -0.26 24.36
CA GLU A 92 -7.90 -1.05 23.21
C GLU A 92 -7.66 -0.14 21.98
N LEU A 93 -8.60 0.78 21.71
CA LEU A 93 -8.51 1.71 20.59
C LEU A 93 -7.30 2.65 20.71
N ILE A 94 -7.02 3.19 21.90
CA ILE A 94 -5.83 4.01 22.16
C ILE A 94 -4.55 3.24 21.86
N THR A 95 -4.51 1.95 22.22
CA THR A 95 -3.34 1.09 21.99
C THR A 95 -3.08 0.92 20.50
N VAL A 96 -4.10 0.56 19.71
CA VAL A 96 -3.94 0.39 18.26
C VAL A 96 -3.74 1.73 17.52
N CYS A 97 -4.26 2.84 18.04
CA CYS A 97 -4.01 4.18 17.50
C CYS A 97 -2.58 4.66 17.73
N ARG A 98 -1.95 4.28 18.86
CA ARG A 98 -0.50 4.51 19.08
C ARG A 98 0.32 3.76 18.04
N TRP A 99 -0.04 2.51 17.76
CA TRP A 99 0.59 1.75 16.68
C TRP A 99 0.39 2.44 15.33
N LYS A 100 -0.84 2.85 14.97
CA LYS A 100 -1.15 3.61 13.72
C LYS A 100 -0.28 4.87 13.60
N GLN A 101 -0.13 5.63 14.68
CA GLN A 101 0.69 6.85 14.71
C GLN A 101 2.19 6.56 14.46
N GLN A 102 2.69 5.42 14.93
CA GLN A 102 4.10 5.02 14.77
C GLN A 102 4.43 4.48 13.37
N LEU A 103 3.44 4.10 12.56
CA LEU A 103 3.65 3.56 11.20
C LEU A 103 4.45 4.49 10.29
N SER A 104 4.30 5.81 10.49
CA SER A 104 5.09 6.81 9.76
C SER A 104 6.60 6.70 10.01
N LYS A 105 7.00 6.22 11.20
CA LYS A 105 8.39 6.21 11.67
C LYS A 105 9.09 4.86 11.51
N LEU A 106 8.33 3.78 11.36
CA LEU A 106 8.85 2.41 11.28
C LEU A 106 8.85 1.92 9.84
N SER A 107 9.79 1.03 9.50
CA SER A 107 9.69 0.26 8.26
C SER A 107 8.46 -0.68 8.33
N PRO A 108 7.85 -1.06 7.19
CA PRO A 108 6.73 -2.01 7.19
C PRO A 108 7.05 -3.31 7.94
N GLU A 109 8.29 -3.80 7.80
CA GLU A 109 8.77 -4.97 8.51
C GLU A 109 8.79 -4.78 10.03
N ALA A 110 9.39 -3.69 10.51
CA ALA A 110 9.48 -3.41 11.94
C ALA A 110 8.10 -3.19 12.56
N ALA A 111 7.23 -2.47 11.86
CA ALA A 111 5.85 -2.22 12.29
C ALA A 111 5.03 -3.51 12.38
N ALA A 112 5.16 -4.40 11.39
CA ALA A 112 4.48 -5.69 11.40
C ALA A 112 5.00 -6.59 12.52
N ALA A 113 6.32 -6.62 12.77
CA ALA A 113 6.92 -7.44 13.82
C ALA A 113 6.61 -6.96 15.24
N ALA A 114 6.41 -5.65 15.44
CA ALA A 114 6.20 -5.05 16.75
C ALA A 114 4.84 -5.41 17.39
N ASP A 115 3.79 -5.62 16.59
CA ASP A 115 2.43 -5.81 17.11
C ASP A 115 1.92 -7.26 16.98
N LYS A 116 2.16 -8.05 18.03
CA LYS A 116 1.68 -9.44 18.14
C LYS A 116 0.17 -9.54 18.26
N SER A 117 -0.51 -8.49 18.74
CA SER A 117 -1.96 -8.53 18.95
C SER A 117 -2.72 -8.47 17.63
N LEU A 118 -2.27 -7.60 16.71
CA LEU A 118 -2.79 -7.50 15.36
C LEU A 118 -2.47 -8.76 14.54
N GLN A 119 -1.25 -9.30 14.66
CA GLN A 119 -0.90 -10.58 14.05
C GLN A 119 -1.83 -11.71 14.54
N LEU A 120 -2.09 -11.79 15.84
CA LEU A 120 -2.97 -12.80 16.41
C LEU A 120 -4.42 -12.66 15.93
N ALA A 121 -4.92 -11.44 15.75
CA ALA A 121 -6.26 -11.20 15.20
C ALA A 121 -6.36 -11.73 13.76
N ILE A 122 -5.36 -11.43 12.92
CA ILE A 122 -5.27 -11.95 11.55
C ILE A 122 -5.15 -13.49 11.56
N GLN A 123 -4.35 -14.06 12.45
CA GLN A 123 -4.18 -15.51 12.59
C GLN A 123 -5.48 -16.22 12.99
N LYS A 124 -6.24 -15.67 13.94
CA LYS A 124 -7.55 -16.19 14.32
C LYS A 124 -8.52 -16.15 13.15
N ARG A 125 -8.45 -15.09 12.34
CA ARG A 125 -9.23 -14.97 11.11
C ARG A 125 -8.86 -16.07 10.11
N LEU A 126 -7.57 -16.31 9.86
CA LEU A 126 -7.12 -17.43 9.02
C LEU A 126 -7.66 -18.76 9.53
N THR A 127 -7.56 -19.00 10.84
CA THR A 127 -8.05 -20.24 11.48
C THR A 127 -9.55 -20.44 11.28
N TYR A 128 -10.36 -19.39 11.47
CA TYR A 128 -11.80 -19.44 11.23
C TYR A 128 -12.11 -19.79 9.76
N TRP A 129 -11.40 -19.17 8.81
CA TRP A 129 -11.62 -19.43 7.38
C TRP A 129 -11.16 -20.82 6.95
N GLN A 130 -10.08 -21.33 7.55
CA GLN A 130 -9.61 -22.70 7.34
C GLN A 130 -10.67 -23.73 7.75
N ASN A 131 -11.36 -23.48 8.87
CA ASN A 131 -12.39 -24.37 9.43
C ASN A 131 -13.79 -24.13 8.84
N SER A 132 -14.01 -23.03 8.13
CA SER A 132 -15.29 -22.71 7.49
C SER A 132 -15.58 -23.68 6.35
N GLN A 133 -16.82 -24.20 6.27
CA GLN A 133 -17.24 -25.13 5.20
C GLN A 133 -17.46 -24.46 3.82
N LYS A 134 -17.32 -23.14 3.72
CA LYS A 134 -17.55 -22.42 2.45
C LYS A 134 -16.58 -22.87 1.35
N GLY A 135 -17.10 -23.04 0.13
CA GLY A 135 -16.37 -23.58 -1.02
C GLY A 135 -15.71 -22.56 -1.94
N THR A 136 -15.55 -21.29 -1.52
CA THR A 136 -14.98 -20.25 -2.40
C THR A 136 -13.50 -20.51 -2.68
N HIS A 137 -12.98 -19.98 -3.79
CA HIS A 137 -11.56 -20.08 -4.17
C HIS A 137 -10.62 -19.69 -3.01
N HIS A 138 -10.90 -18.57 -2.34
CA HIS A 138 -10.17 -18.12 -1.16
C HIS A 138 -10.15 -19.12 0.00
N HIS A 139 -11.28 -19.79 0.29
CA HIS A 139 -11.32 -20.82 1.33
C HIS A 139 -10.49 -22.05 0.95
N ARG A 140 -10.48 -22.43 -0.34
CA ARG A 140 -9.66 -23.53 -0.83
C ARG A 140 -8.17 -23.22 -0.63
N ILE A 141 -7.73 -22.01 -1.00
CA ILE A 141 -6.35 -21.56 -0.78
C ILE A 141 -5.97 -21.63 0.71
N ILE A 142 -6.81 -21.05 1.58
CA ILE A 142 -6.51 -20.98 3.02
C ILE A 142 -6.46 -22.38 3.65
N ARG A 143 -7.24 -23.35 3.15
CA ARG A 143 -7.21 -24.75 3.64
C ARG A 143 -5.91 -25.47 3.35
N LEU A 144 -5.11 -25.00 2.40
CA LEU A 144 -3.81 -25.57 2.05
C LEU A 144 -2.70 -25.11 3.01
N LEU A 145 -2.96 -24.08 3.81
CA LEU A 145 -2.05 -23.62 4.84
C LEU A 145 -2.00 -24.63 5.99
N GLN A 146 -0.80 -25.02 6.40
CA GLN A 146 -0.58 -25.78 7.62
C GLN A 146 -0.66 -24.86 8.85
N PRO A 147 -0.90 -25.40 10.06
CA PRO A 147 -0.95 -24.60 11.28
C PRO A 147 0.27 -23.69 11.49
N ASP A 148 1.46 -24.17 11.12
CA ASP A 148 2.73 -23.42 11.23
C ASP A 148 2.86 -22.29 10.19
N ASP A 149 2.07 -22.31 9.12
CA ASP A 149 2.05 -21.26 8.11
C ASP A 149 1.29 -20.02 8.60
N LEU A 150 0.31 -20.19 9.50
CA LEU A 150 -0.62 -19.13 9.89
C LEU A 150 0.06 -17.90 10.54
N PRO A 151 1.02 -18.05 11.47
CA PRO A 151 1.73 -16.90 12.03
C PRO A 151 2.53 -16.14 10.97
N ILE A 152 3.10 -16.86 10.00
CA ILE A 152 3.93 -16.26 8.94
C ILE A 152 3.04 -15.47 7.99
N VAL A 153 1.96 -16.07 7.50
CA VAL A 153 0.99 -15.40 6.62
C VAL A 153 0.36 -14.19 7.32
N ALA A 154 0.06 -14.28 8.62
CA ALA A 154 -0.46 -13.15 9.39
C ALA A 154 0.52 -11.98 9.45
N ARG A 155 1.81 -12.24 9.74
CA ARG A 155 2.87 -11.21 9.73
C ARG A 155 3.04 -10.59 8.34
N ARG A 156 3.04 -11.41 7.28
CA ARG A 156 3.16 -10.94 5.89
C ARG A 156 1.98 -10.07 5.47
N THR A 157 0.76 -10.46 5.85
CA THR A 157 -0.46 -9.68 5.62
C THR A 157 -0.36 -8.30 6.28
N LEU A 158 0.08 -8.26 7.54
CA LEU A 158 0.24 -7.01 8.27
C LEU A 158 1.31 -6.11 7.65
N ARG A 159 2.43 -6.70 7.19
CA ARG A 159 3.50 -5.97 6.49
C ARG A 159 2.99 -5.34 5.19
N ALA A 160 2.29 -6.10 4.35
CA ALA A 160 1.74 -5.61 3.10
C ALA A 160 0.72 -4.49 3.33
N PHE A 161 -0.16 -4.65 4.33
CA PHE A 161 -1.09 -3.59 4.74
C PHE A 161 -0.36 -2.31 5.17
N VAL A 162 0.68 -2.41 6.01
CA VAL A 162 1.44 -1.23 6.46
C VAL A 162 2.14 -0.54 5.28
N ALA A 163 2.71 -1.31 4.36
CA ALA A 163 3.34 -0.76 3.16
C ALA A 163 2.35 0.04 2.30
N TRP A 164 1.15 -0.50 2.09
CA TRP A 164 0.05 0.22 1.44
C TRP A 164 -0.38 1.46 2.21
N PHE A 165 -0.62 1.34 3.52
CA PHE A 165 -1.11 2.42 4.37
C PHE A 165 -0.17 3.63 4.32
N LYS A 166 1.15 3.40 4.30
CA LYS A 166 2.15 4.45 4.17
C LYS A 166 2.15 5.15 2.81
N ARG A 167 1.78 4.44 1.73
CA ARG A 167 1.71 5.01 0.38
C ARG A 167 0.47 5.86 0.17
N GLN A 168 -0.70 5.36 0.58
CA GLN A 168 -1.98 6.03 0.31
C GLN A 168 -2.31 7.17 1.27
N LYS A 169 -1.61 7.28 2.43
CA LYS A 169 -2.00 8.20 3.52
C LYS A 169 -3.50 8.10 3.86
N SER A 170 -4.04 6.87 3.87
CA SER A 170 -5.47 6.59 3.97
C SER A 170 -6.18 7.47 5.01
N GLU A 171 -7.20 8.19 4.54
CA GLU A 171 -8.09 9.03 5.34
C GLU A 171 -9.31 8.26 5.87
N GLU A 172 -9.26 6.92 5.85
CA GLU A 172 -10.34 6.07 6.31
C GLU A 172 -10.04 5.44 7.68
N PRO A 173 -11.08 5.18 8.49
CA PRO A 173 -10.95 4.38 9.71
C PRO A 173 -10.53 2.96 9.37
N VAL A 174 -9.51 2.46 10.06
CA VAL A 174 -8.95 1.12 9.80
C VAL A 174 -9.23 0.14 10.93
N PHE A 175 -9.83 0.57 12.02
CA PHE A 175 -10.21 -0.30 13.13
C PHE A 175 -11.73 -0.42 13.28
N TRP A 176 -12.16 -1.61 13.70
CA TRP A 176 -13.56 -1.89 14.02
C TRP A 176 -13.65 -2.73 15.29
N LEU A 177 -14.87 -2.92 15.80
CA LEU A 177 -15.14 -3.81 16.91
C LEU A 177 -15.73 -5.13 16.39
N ARG A 178 -15.04 -6.24 16.64
CA ARG A 178 -15.50 -7.57 16.27
C ARG A 178 -15.21 -8.56 17.39
N GLU A 179 -16.18 -9.43 17.69
CA GLU A 179 -16.02 -10.44 18.74
C GLU A 179 -15.45 -9.81 20.02
N GLU A 180 -16.00 -8.66 20.39
CA GLU A 180 -15.67 -7.94 21.63
C GLU A 180 -14.25 -7.34 21.70
N ARG A 181 -13.53 -7.26 20.57
CA ARG A 181 -12.17 -6.72 20.47
C ARG A 181 -12.02 -5.67 19.38
N VAL A 182 -11.15 -4.69 19.61
CA VAL A 182 -10.71 -3.77 18.56
C VAL A 182 -9.68 -4.48 17.67
N GLU A 183 -9.97 -4.58 16.38
CA GLU A 183 -9.08 -5.22 15.40
C GLU A 183 -9.04 -4.42 14.09
N LEU A 184 -8.08 -4.74 13.22
CA LEU A 184 -8.02 -4.18 11.87
C LEU A 184 -9.28 -4.59 11.08
N CYS A 185 -9.88 -3.61 10.42
CA CYS A 185 -11.07 -3.79 9.60
C CYS A 185 -10.76 -4.77 8.47
N PHE A 186 -11.39 -5.96 8.52
CA PHE A 186 -11.08 -7.03 7.58
C PHE A 186 -11.25 -6.62 6.11
N PRO A 187 -12.33 -5.92 5.69
CA PRO A 187 -12.44 -5.38 4.33
C PRO A 187 -11.21 -4.62 3.84
N VAL A 188 -10.56 -3.83 4.71
CA VAL A 188 -9.37 -3.04 4.36
C VAL A 188 -8.14 -3.92 4.14
N ILE A 189 -8.02 -5.02 4.88
CA ILE A 189 -6.87 -5.94 4.78
C ILE A 189 -7.13 -7.17 3.91
N LYS A 190 -8.37 -7.35 3.42
CA LYS A 190 -8.86 -8.58 2.80
C LYS A 190 -8.05 -9.01 1.59
N ASP A 191 -7.69 -8.05 0.74
CA ASP A 191 -6.98 -8.35 -0.50
C ASP A 191 -5.54 -8.77 -0.21
N TYR A 192 -4.84 -8.05 0.67
CA TYR A 192 -3.52 -8.46 1.17
C TYR A 192 -3.55 -9.82 1.86
N PHE A 193 -4.58 -10.07 2.66
CA PHE A 193 -4.77 -11.32 3.37
C PHE A 193 -4.85 -12.52 2.42
N PHE A 194 -5.63 -12.41 1.36
CA PHE A 194 -5.76 -13.47 0.36
C PHE A 194 -4.53 -13.61 -0.53
N GLU A 195 -3.96 -12.48 -0.94
CA GLU A 195 -2.78 -12.43 -1.76
C GLU A 195 -1.58 -13.09 -1.08
N GLN A 196 -1.31 -12.76 0.18
CA GLN A 196 -0.21 -13.36 0.93
C GLN A 196 -0.45 -14.85 1.21
N SER A 197 -1.70 -15.27 1.40
CA SER A 197 -2.06 -16.68 1.55
C SER A 197 -1.80 -17.46 0.25
N ALA A 198 -2.26 -16.93 -0.89
CA ALA A 198 -2.07 -17.53 -2.21
C ALA A 198 -0.58 -17.62 -2.57
N PHE A 199 0.16 -16.54 -2.31
CA PHE A 199 1.60 -16.52 -2.55
C PHE A 199 2.34 -17.56 -1.70
N TRP A 200 2.00 -17.70 -0.42
CA TRP A 200 2.61 -18.71 0.46
C TRP A 200 2.36 -20.15 -0.03
N VAL A 201 1.12 -20.45 -0.42
CA VAL A 201 0.73 -21.75 -0.99
C VAL A 201 1.50 -22.04 -2.28
N PHE A 202 1.57 -21.05 -3.18
CA PHE A 202 2.31 -21.15 -4.45
C PHE A 202 3.80 -21.50 -4.23
N LEU A 203 4.40 -20.94 -3.18
CA LEU A 203 5.81 -21.14 -2.89
C LEU A 203 6.12 -22.54 -2.33
N PHE A 204 5.28 -23.07 -1.45
CA PHE A 204 5.62 -24.20 -0.58
C PHE A 204 4.68 -25.41 -0.64
N ARG A 205 3.48 -25.29 -1.24
CA ARG A 205 2.45 -26.34 -1.20
C ARG A 205 2.09 -26.88 -2.58
N GLY A 206 2.06 -26.04 -3.61
CA GLY A 206 1.88 -26.50 -4.98
C GLY A 206 1.67 -25.36 -5.99
N PRO A 207 2.34 -25.38 -7.17
CA PRO A 207 2.19 -24.34 -8.18
C PRO A 207 0.84 -24.39 -8.92
N ASN A 208 0.21 -25.56 -8.99
CA ASN A 208 -1.02 -25.78 -9.78
C ASN A 208 -2.31 -25.23 -9.13
N GLU A 209 -2.27 -24.90 -7.84
CA GLU A 209 -3.43 -24.34 -7.13
C GLU A 209 -3.47 -22.81 -7.19
N ALA A 210 -2.50 -22.19 -7.88
CA ALA A 210 -2.26 -20.76 -7.86
C ALA A 210 -2.37 -20.11 -9.25
N ALA A 211 -3.55 -20.19 -9.87
CA ALA A 211 -3.97 -19.27 -10.93
C ALA A 211 -3.85 -17.77 -10.53
N PHE A 212 -3.51 -17.52 -9.26
CA PHE A 212 -3.02 -16.26 -8.69
C PHE A 212 -2.02 -15.50 -9.57
N ILE A 213 -1.04 -16.17 -10.18
CA ILE A 213 -0.09 -15.49 -11.09
C ILE A 213 -0.76 -15.17 -12.42
N ASP A 214 -1.54 -16.10 -12.97
CA ASP A 214 -2.18 -15.94 -14.29
C ASP A 214 -3.20 -14.78 -14.29
N GLU A 215 -3.97 -14.61 -13.20
CA GLU A 215 -4.87 -13.48 -13.01
C GLU A 215 -4.10 -12.15 -12.99
N ALA A 216 -3.00 -12.10 -12.23
CA ALA A 216 -2.16 -10.90 -12.16
C ALA A 216 -1.50 -10.58 -13.51
N LEU A 217 -1.02 -11.60 -14.24
CA LEU A 217 -0.48 -11.44 -15.60
C LEU A 217 -1.56 -11.00 -16.60
N GLY A 218 -2.80 -11.47 -16.46
CA GLY A 218 -3.95 -10.98 -17.23
C GLY A 218 -4.21 -9.49 -17.00
N ASN A 219 -4.14 -9.05 -15.74
CA ASN A 219 -4.26 -7.64 -15.39
C ASN A 219 -3.09 -6.80 -15.91
N VAL A 220 -1.86 -7.33 -15.86
CA VAL A 220 -0.67 -6.72 -16.49
C VAL A 220 -0.89 -6.57 -17.98
N ARG A 221 -1.36 -7.61 -18.67
CA ARG A 221 -1.68 -7.58 -20.10
C ARG A 221 -2.70 -6.48 -20.41
N GLY A 222 -3.78 -6.39 -19.64
CA GLY A 222 -4.80 -5.34 -19.78
C GLY A 222 -4.26 -3.94 -19.51
N TRP A 223 -3.35 -3.80 -18.56
CA TRP A 223 -2.66 -2.53 -18.26
C TRP A 223 -1.76 -2.08 -19.41
N ILE A 224 -1.02 -3.00 -20.03
CA ILE A 224 -0.20 -2.73 -21.22
C ILE A 224 -1.10 -2.36 -22.39
N ARG A 225 -2.16 -3.15 -22.62
CA ARG A 225 -3.13 -2.97 -23.71
C ARG A 225 -3.66 -1.54 -23.75
N ARG A 226 -4.15 -1.02 -22.63
CA ARG A 226 -4.71 0.35 -22.50
C ARG A 226 -3.71 1.47 -22.77
N ARG A 227 -2.40 1.20 -22.78
CA ARG A 227 -1.36 2.21 -23.02
C ARG A 227 -0.81 2.20 -24.44
N VAL A 228 -1.06 1.12 -25.17
CA VAL A 228 -0.43 0.86 -26.46
C VAL A 228 -1.48 0.75 -27.57
N ILE A 229 -2.70 0.33 -27.25
CA ILE A 229 -3.79 0.19 -28.19
C ILE A 229 -4.72 1.39 -28.05
N ASP A 230 -4.92 2.08 -29.16
CA ASP A 230 -5.94 3.11 -29.32
C ASP A 230 -7.34 2.44 -29.39
N GLU A 231 -8.31 2.95 -28.63
CA GLU A 231 -9.65 2.34 -28.55
C GLU A 231 -10.41 2.41 -29.89
N GLU A 232 -10.02 3.36 -30.76
CA GLU A 232 -10.65 3.57 -32.06
C GLU A 232 -10.20 2.58 -33.15
N ARG A 233 -9.13 1.79 -32.91
CA ARG A 233 -8.61 0.84 -33.92
C ARG A 233 -8.41 -0.58 -33.40
N PRO A 234 -8.81 -1.60 -34.17
CA PRO A 234 -8.47 -2.98 -33.84
C PRO A 234 -6.95 -3.16 -33.87
N PRO A 235 -6.36 -3.80 -32.84
CA PRO A 235 -4.91 -3.89 -32.75
C PRO A 235 -4.32 -4.88 -33.74
N GLU A 236 -3.20 -4.50 -34.34
CA GLU A 236 -2.44 -5.35 -35.26
C GLU A 236 -1.90 -6.62 -34.55
N PRO A 237 -1.83 -7.77 -35.23
CA PRO A 237 -1.31 -9.02 -34.66
C PRO A 237 0.09 -8.91 -34.06
N GLU A 238 0.97 -8.13 -34.67
CA GLU A 238 2.34 -7.86 -34.23
C GLU A 238 2.35 -7.15 -32.87
N LEU A 239 1.41 -6.22 -32.67
CA LEU A 239 1.25 -5.50 -31.40
C LEU A 239 0.78 -6.43 -30.29
N LEU A 240 -0.20 -7.28 -30.59
CA LEU A 240 -0.68 -8.29 -29.64
C LEU A 240 0.42 -9.30 -29.27
N ASN A 241 1.26 -9.70 -30.23
CA ASN A 241 2.41 -10.56 -29.98
C ASN A 241 3.45 -9.86 -29.09
N GLY A 242 3.79 -8.60 -29.37
CA GLY A 242 4.71 -7.83 -28.52
C GLY A 242 4.22 -7.65 -27.09
N ILE A 243 2.90 -7.48 -26.90
CA ILE A 243 2.29 -7.46 -25.56
C ILE A 243 2.47 -8.82 -24.85
N ASN A 244 2.21 -9.92 -25.55
CA ASN A 244 2.35 -11.28 -24.99
C ASN A 244 3.82 -11.61 -24.65
N GLU A 245 4.78 -11.14 -25.45
CA GLU A 245 6.22 -11.28 -25.18
C GLU A 245 6.63 -10.56 -23.90
N ILE A 246 6.17 -9.33 -23.69
CA ILE A 246 6.42 -8.59 -22.44
C ILE A 246 5.86 -9.37 -21.24
N VAL A 247 4.61 -9.82 -21.33
CA VAL A 247 3.97 -10.56 -20.24
C VAL A 247 4.73 -11.86 -19.92
N SER A 248 5.19 -12.57 -20.95
CA SER A 248 6.00 -13.78 -20.80
C SER A 248 7.35 -13.49 -20.14
N GLN A 249 7.99 -12.38 -20.50
CA GLN A 249 9.24 -11.94 -19.88
C GLN A 249 9.05 -11.56 -18.40
N VAL A 250 7.98 -10.83 -18.08
CA VAL A 250 7.61 -10.46 -16.71
C VAL A 250 7.37 -11.71 -15.86
N GLN A 251 6.67 -12.70 -16.40
CA GLN A 251 6.49 -13.99 -15.74
C GLN A 251 7.83 -14.68 -15.48
N PHE A 252 8.71 -14.73 -16.48
CA PHE A 252 10.04 -15.31 -16.33
C PHE A 252 10.86 -14.61 -15.24
N ASP A 253 10.93 -13.28 -15.27
CA ASP A 253 11.69 -12.48 -14.31
C ASP A 253 11.15 -12.63 -12.88
N PHE A 254 9.82 -12.65 -12.74
CA PHE A 254 9.17 -12.93 -11.47
C PHE A 254 9.52 -14.33 -10.93
N MET A 255 9.47 -15.36 -11.79
CA MET A 255 9.82 -16.73 -11.41
C MET A 255 11.29 -16.87 -11.00
N GLN A 256 12.21 -16.12 -11.63
CA GLN A 256 13.61 -16.08 -11.22
C GLN A 256 13.77 -15.47 -9.81
N LYS A 257 13.09 -14.35 -9.52
CA LYS A 257 13.09 -13.78 -8.16
C LYS A 257 12.51 -14.75 -7.12
N VAL A 258 11.40 -15.41 -7.46
CA VAL A 258 10.75 -16.41 -6.58
C VAL A 258 11.67 -17.60 -6.29
N ASN A 259 12.42 -18.10 -7.27
CA ASN A 259 13.36 -19.20 -7.04
C ASN A 259 14.46 -18.82 -6.04
N GLY A 260 14.96 -17.57 -6.10
CA GLY A 260 15.87 -17.05 -5.09
C GLY A 260 15.25 -17.00 -3.69
N PHE A 261 13.97 -16.66 -3.60
CA PHE A 261 13.24 -16.64 -2.32
C PHE A 261 12.99 -18.02 -1.72
N ARG A 262 12.71 -19.05 -2.52
CA ARG A 262 12.54 -20.42 -2.00
C ARG A 262 13.76 -20.89 -1.18
N ALA A 263 14.95 -20.37 -1.51
CA ALA A 263 16.18 -20.63 -0.76
C ALA A 263 16.31 -19.80 0.53
N ASN A 264 15.64 -18.64 0.62
CA ASN A 264 15.60 -17.79 1.81
C ASN A 264 14.20 -17.14 2.02
N PRO A 265 13.28 -17.81 2.73
CA PRO A 265 11.90 -17.36 2.91
C PRO A 265 11.71 -16.04 3.67
N ASP A 266 12.77 -15.45 4.23
CA ASP A 266 12.72 -14.15 4.89
C ASP A 266 13.21 -13.02 3.98
N SER A 267 13.66 -13.29 2.74
CA SER A 267 14.29 -12.28 1.87
C SER A 267 13.36 -11.58 0.89
N PHE A 268 12.11 -12.04 0.73
CA PHE A 268 11.17 -11.49 -0.24
C PHE A 268 9.75 -11.35 0.33
N TYR A 269 9.22 -10.15 0.18
CA TYR A 269 7.88 -9.79 0.60
C TYR A 269 7.19 -9.05 -0.52
N LEU A 270 5.91 -9.38 -0.69
CA LEU A 270 5.06 -8.70 -1.64
C LEU A 270 4.41 -7.53 -0.91
N ASP A 271 5.11 -6.39 -0.84
CA ASP A 271 4.70 -5.17 -0.13
C ASP A 271 3.71 -4.30 -0.94
N ALA A 272 3.30 -4.79 -2.11
CA ALA A 272 2.31 -4.21 -3.00
C ALA A 272 1.45 -5.33 -3.60
N GLY A 273 0.28 -5.01 -4.15
CA GLY A 273 -0.48 -5.99 -4.94
C GLY A 273 0.39 -6.65 -6.01
N LEU A 274 0.21 -7.95 -6.27
CA LEU A 274 1.03 -8.73 -7.19
C LEU A 274 0.99 -8.10 -8.58
N THR A 275 -0.18 -7.70 -9.06
CA THR A 275 -0.32 -6.96 -10.33
C THR A 275 0.55 -5.71 -10.34
N THR A 276 0.54 -4.90 -9.28
CA THR A 276 1.35 -3.69 -9.16
C THR A 276 2.85 -4.03 -9.16
N TYR A 277 3.23 -5.10 -8.47
CA TYR A 277 4.60 -5.60 -8.43
C TYR A 277 5.06 -6.04 -9.83
N LEU A 278 4.24 -6.79 -10.55
CA LEU A 278 4.51 -7.26 -11.91
C LEU A 278 4.59 -6.11 -12.92
N ILE A 279 3.76 -5.08 -12.77
CA ILE A 279 3.85 -3.84 -13.56
C ILE A 279 5.21 -3.14 -13.34
N GLY A 280 5.85 -3.31 -12.18
CA GLY A 280 7.22 -2.83 -11.93
C GLY A 280 8.22 -3.38 -12.97
N PHE A 281 8.23 -4.69 -13.19
CA PHE A 281 9.06 -5.33 -14.22
C PHE A 281 8.75 -4.80 -15.62
N VAL A 282 7.46 -4.57 -15.91
CA VAL A 282 7.04 -3.99 -17.18
C VAL A 282 7.65 -2.60 -17.39
N LYS A 283 7.54 -1.71 -16.41
CA LYS A 283 8.09 -0.34 -16.49
C LYS A 283 9.62 -0.33 -16.69
N GLN A 284 10.31 -1.33 -16.16
CA GLN A 284 11.75 -1.51 -16.31
C GLN A 284 12.14 -2.14 -17.67
N SER A 285 11.21 -2.83 -18.32
CA SER A 285 11.47 -3.50 -19.60
C SER A 285 11.64 -2.50 -20.75
N ARG A 286 12.83 -2.47 -21.35
CA ARG A 286 13.11 -1.67 -22.57
C ARG A 286 12.18 -2.03 -23.74
N ALA A 287 11.62 -3.25 -23.75
CA ALA A 287 10.70 -3.69 -24.80
C ALA A 287 9.39 -2.91 -24.78
N ILE A 288 8.85 -2.56 -23.60
CA ILE A 288 7.63 -1.74 -23.54
C ILE A 288 7.90 -0.31 -23.96
N TRP A 289 9.08 0.23 -23.66
CA TRP A 289 9.48 1.56 -24.14
C TRP A 289 9.48 1.60 -25.66
N LYS A 290 10.06 0.59 -26.33
CA LYS A 290 10.00 0.49 -27.80
C LYS A 290 8.58 0.39 -28.34
N LEU A 291 7.69 -0.34 -27.66
CA LEU A 291 6.28 -0.45 -28.05
C LEU A 291 5.49 0.86 -27.82
N LEU A 292 5.79 1.59 -26.74
CA LEU A 292 5.16 2.87 -26.40
C LEU A 292 5.70 4.06 -27.22
N THR A 293 6.98 4.03 -27.63
CA THR A 293 7.62 5.15 -28.36
C THR A 293 7.79 4.89 -29.85
N GLY A 294 7.71 3.64 -30.30
CA GLY A 294 8.19 3.23 -31.62
C GLY A 294 7.13 3.00 -32.69
N PHE A 295 5.84 2.89 -32.34
CA PHE A 295 4.82 2.54 -33.34
C PHE A 295 3.62 3.48 -33.48
N TYR A 296 3.25 4.30 -32.49
CA TYR A 296 2.07 5.20 -32.63
C TYR A 296 2.13 6.53 -31.87
N LYS A 297 3.28 7.19 -31.78
CA LYS A 297 3.30 8.61 -31.38
C LYS A 297 3.81 9.48 -32.51
N GLN A 298 2.87 9.93 -33.35
CA GLN A 298 3.02 11.28 -33.89
C GLN A 298 3.10 12.24 -32.69
N PRO A 299 3.95 13.27 -32.77
CA PRO A 299 4.07 14.24 -31.69
C PRO A 299 2.70 14.87 -31.43
N ILE A 300 2.25 14.83 -30.19
CA ILE A 300 1.10 15.62 -29.73
C ILE A 300 1.46 17.08 -30.03
N SER A 301 0.68 17.71 -30.91
CA SER A 301 0.81 19.12 -31.23
C SER A 301 0.22 19.93 -30.08
N ASP A 302 0.99 20.85 -29.50
CA ASP A 302 0.61 21.71 -28.37
C ASP A 302 -0.45 22.79 -28.70
N THR A 303 -1.25 22.58 -29.74
CA THR A 303 -2.27 23.54 -30.18
C THR A 303 -3.47 22.81 -30.76
N GLU A 304 -4.35 22.29 -29.91
CA GLU A 304 -5.77 22.19 -30.25
C GLU A 304 -6.62 22.48 -28.99
N PRO A 305 -7.63 23.36 -29.09
CA PRO A 305 -8.48 23.72 -27.96
C PRO A 305 -9.48 22.59 -27.64
N PRO A 306 -10.01 22.52 -26.40
CA PRO A 306 -10.97 21.50 -26.03
C PRO A 306 -12.24 21.67 -26.87
N ALA A 307 -12.70 20.59 -27.51
CA ALA A 307 -14.01 20.58 -28.16
C ALA A 307 -15.09 20.34 -27.10
N ASP A 308 -16.07 21.25 -27.10
CA ASP A 308 -17.23 21.27 -26.20
C ASP A 308 -18.23 20.12 -26.47
N GLU A 309 -19.10 19.96 -25.47
CA GLU A 309 -20.12 18.97 -25.15
C GLU A 309 -21.09 18.47 -26.24
N ASP A 310 -21.70 17.32 -25.90
CA ASP A 310 -23.01 16.79 -26.29
C ASP A 310 -23.20 16.04 -27.62
N ASP A 311 -23.29 14.70 -27.49
CA ASP A 311 -24.46 13.94 -27.96
C ASP A 311 -24.59 12.59 -27.22
N ALA A 312 -25.57 12.50 -26.32
CA ALA A 312 -26.11 11.24 -25.77
C ALA A 312 -26.83 10.45 -26.90
N VAL A 313 -27.02 9.13 -26.88
CA VAL A 313 -27.77 8.31 -25.92
C VAL A 313 -27.49 6.82 -26.20
N GLY A 314 -27.42 5.96 -25.17
CA GLY A 314 -27.68 4.52 -25.36
C GLY A 314 -27.25 3.50 -24.31
N SER A 315 -27.43 3.77 -23.00
CA SER A 315 -27.66 2.79 -21.93
C SER A 315 -26.79 1.50 -21.83
N ALA A 316 -25.75 1.55 -21.00
CA ALA A 316 -25.47 0.49 -20.03
C ALA A 316 -24.70 1.10 -18.85
N ASP A 317 -25.32 1.05 -17.67
CA ASP A 317 -24.85 1.52 -16.37
C ASP A 317 -23.43 1.01 -15.99
N PRO A 318 -22.45 1.90 -15.72
CA PRO A 318 -21.23 1.56 -15.01
C PRO A 318 -21.13 2.39 -13.72
N GLY A 319 -21.50 1.81 -12.59
CA GLY A 319 -21.23 2.38 -11.28
C GLY A 319 -19.71 2.46 -10.99
N ASP A 320 -19.24 3.69 -10.83
CA ASP A 320 -18.07 4.21 -10.10
C ASP A 320 -16.70 3.52 -10.27
N LEU A 321 -15.92 4.07 -11.20
CA LEU A 321 -14.45 4.10 -11.12
C LEU A 321 -14.02 5.27 -10.20
N PRO A 322 -13.03 5.10 -9.30
CA PRO A 322 -12.57 6.19 -8.45
C PRO A 322 -11.82 7.26 -9.27
N ALA A 323 -12.06 8.52 -8.93
CA ALA A 323 -11.51 9.71 -9.55
C ALA A 323 -9.97 9.70 -9.64
N MET A 324 -9.44 10.16 -10.77
CA MET A 324 -8.02 10.44 -10.98
C MET A 324 -7.60 11.67 -10.15
N ASP A 325 -6.43 11.56 -9.52
CA ASP A 325 -5.78 12.56 -8.67
C ASP A 325 -4.81 13.42 -9.51
N ASP A 326 -4.94 14.75 -9.46
CA ASP A 326 -4.14 15.76 -10.19
C ASP A 326 -2.67 15.86 -9.69
N THR A 327 -2.17 14.87 -8.95
CA THR A 327 -0.80 14.81 -8.40
C THR A 327 0.26 14.34 -9.42
N ALA A 328 -0.16 13.92 -10.62
CA ALA A 328 0.74 13.38 -11.65
C ALA A 328 1.79 14.40 -12.16
N ASP A 329 1.44 15.69 -12.18
CA ASP A 329 2.27 16.73 -12.83
C ASP A 329 3.49 17.17 -11.99
N GLU A 330 3.39 17.20 -10.65
CA GLU A 330 4.52 17.57 -9.79
C GLU A 330 5.59 16.46 -9.70
N ASP A 331 5.15 15.20 -9.70
CA ASP A 331 6.05 14.05 -9.70
C ASP A 331 6.81 13.98 -11.03
N ASP A 332 6.16 14.24 -12.16
CA ASP A 332 6.80 14.23 -13.48
C ASP A 332 7.92 15.29 -13.60
N TYR A 333 7.77 16.48 -13.00
CA TYR A 333 8.83 17.49 -12.98
C TYR A 333 10.05 17.05 -12.14
N ARG A 334 9.83 16.46 -10.97
CA ARG A 334 10.90 15.97 -10.08
C ARG A 334 11.63 14.78 -10.69
N TYR A 335 10.89 13.86 -11.32
CA TYR A 335 11.46 12.74 -12.07
C TYR A 335 12.24 13.22 -13.30
N ALA A 336 11.77 14.23 -14.02
CA ALA A 336 12.50 14.81 -15.16
C ALA A 336 13.84 15.44 -14.74
N LYS A 337 13.86 16.19 -13.64
CA LYS A 337 15.09 16.80 -13.10
C LYS A 337 16.07 15.74 -12.58
N LEU A 338 15.57 14.71 -11.89
CA LEU A 338 16.39 13.58 -11.45
C LEU A 338 16.97 12.81 -12.65
N ARG A 339 16.18 12.54 -13.70
CA ARG A 339 16.66 11.90 -14.94
C ARG A 339 17.78 12.71 -15.59
N LYS A 340 17.62 14.04 -15.67
CA LYS A 340 18.65 14.93 -16.20
C LYS A 340 19.96 14.85 -15.40
N CYS A 341 19.87 14.79 -14.07
CA CYS A 341 21.04 14.66 -13.22
C CYS A 341 21.67 13.26 -13.25
N MET A 342 20.86 12.20 -13.34
CA MET A 342 21.34 10.82 -13.51
C MET A 342 22.04 10.62 -14.85
N ALA A 343 21.62 11.32 -15.90
CA ALA A 343 22.29 11.29 -17.20
C ALA A 343 23.73 11.83 -17.16
N ALA A 344 24.05 12.74 -16.23
CA ALA A 344 25.38 13.31 -16.04
C ALA A 344 26.37 12.40 -15.29
N LEU A 345 25.88 11.29 -14.72
CA LEU A 345 26.73 10.27 -14.10
C LEU A 345 27.29 9.31 -15.15
N SER A 346 28.44 8.70 -14.86
CA SER A 346 28.93 7.57 -15.66
C SER A 346 28.01 6.36 -15.53
N GLN A 347 28.07 5.44 -16.50
CA GLN A 347 27.25 4.22 -16.48
C GLN A 347 27.47 3.41 -15.20
N GLU A 348 28.72 3.28 -14.76
CA GLU A 348 29.08 2.59 -13.52
C GLU A 348 28.47 3.26 -12.28
N GLU A 349 28.49 4.59 -12.21
CA GLU A 349 27.91 5.35 -11.10
C GLU A 349 26.38 5.21 -11.05
N ARG A 350 25.72 5.18 -12.21
CA ARG A 350 24.30 4.90 -12.33
C ARG A 350 23.96 3.49 -11.85
N ASP A 351 24.68 2.49 -12.35
CA ASP A 351 24.44 1.09 -12.03
C ASP A 351 24.63 0.82 -10.53
N ILE A 352 25.59 1.48 -9.87
CA ILE A 352 25.78 1.38 -8.42
C ILE A 352 24.65 2.07 -7.65
N ILE A 353 24.18 3.23 -8.09
CA ILE A 353 23.03 3.91 -7.46
C ILE A 353 21.76 3.08 -7.60
N TYR A 354 21.46 2.59 -8.81
CA TYR A 354 20.30 1.75 -9.08
C TYR A 354 20.36 0.43 -8.32
N ALA A 355 21.52 -0.22 -8.27
CA ALA A 355 21.69 -1.44 -7.50
C ALA A 355 21.60 -1.21 -5.98
N HIS A 356 22.03 -0.04 -5.49
CA HIS A 356 21.99 0.29 -4.06
C HIS A 356 20.61 0.75 -3.57
N HIS A 357 19.80 1.35 -4.44
CA HIS A 357 18.44 1.81 -4.09
C HIS A 357 17.33 0.88 -4.57
N ASP A 358 17.69 -0.30 -5.08
CA ASP A 358 16.82 -1.30 -5.72
C ASP A 358 15.63 -0.62 -6.40
N ASP A 359 15.82 -0.17 -7.66
CA ASP A 359 14.99 0.59 -8.64
C ASP A 359 13.51 0.97 -8.34
N ASP A 360 12.87 0.34 -7.38
CA ASP A 360 11.58 0.61 -6.76
C ASP A 360 11.66 1.48 -5.48
N TYR A 361 12.84 1.96 -5.05
CA TYR A 361 13.04 2.78 -3.83
C TYR A 361 12.45 2.17 -2.54
N SER A 362 12.30 0.85 -2.50
CA SER A 362 11.59 0.16 -1.41
C SER A 362 12.49 -0.20 -0.23
N ASP A 363 13.80 -0.39 -0.45
CA ASP A 363 14.84 -0.48 0.59
C ASP A 363 16.26 -0.31 0.00
N THR A 364 17.23 0.13 0.82
CA THR A 364 18.64 0.23 0.40
C THR A 364 19.35 -1.12 0.49
N VAL A 365 19.96 -1.59 -0.59
CA VAL A 365 20.75 -2.84 -0.62
C VAL A 365 22.12 -2.61 0.03
N PRO A 366 22.51 -3.35 1.09
CA PRO A 366 23.81 -3.19 1.74
C PRO A 366 24.99 -3.35 0.76
N PHE A 367 26.02 -2.51 0.89
CA PHE A 367 27.20 -2.57 0.02
C PHE A 367 27.96 -3.90 0.08
N GLN A 368 27.81 -4.66 1.16
CA GLN A 368 28.35 -6.02 1.28
C GLN A 368 27.71 -6.98 0.27
N THR A 369 26.40 -6.88 0.07
CA THR A 369 25.65 -7.66 -0.93
C THR A 369 26.03 -7.23 -2.35
N LEU A 370 26.19 -5.92 -2.57
CA LEU A 370 26.61 -5.37 -3.87
C LEU A 370 28.05 -5.72 -4.23
N ALA A 371 28.96 -5.73 -3.24
CA ALA A 371 30.36 -6.10 -3.41
C ALA A 371 30.51 -7.52 -3.96
N SER A 372 29.72 -8.46 -3.44
CA SER A 372 29.65 -9.83 -3.93
C SER A 372 29.13 -9.89 -5.38
N ARG A 373 28.04 -9.18 -5.67
CA ARG A 373 27.40 -9.16 -7.00
C ARG A 373 28.27 -8.51 -8.08
N LEU A 374 28.92 -7.39 -7.75
CA LEU A 374 29.70 -6.58 -8.68
C LEU A 374 31.19 -6.93 -8.69
N LYS A 375 31.62 -7.91 -7.87
CA LYS A 375 33.02 -8.32 -7.71
C LYS A 375 33.95 -7.13 -7.40
N LYS A 376 33.51 -6.23 -6.52
CA LYS A 376 34.26 -5.04 -6.06
C LYS A 376 34.36 -5.04 -4.54
N SER A 377 35.33 -4.32 -3.99
CA SER A 377 35.42 -4.14 -2.54
C SER A 377 34.33 -3.19 -2.05
N VAL A 378 33.81 -3.46 -0.84
CA VAL A 378 32.79 -2.63 -0.17
C VAL A 378 33.21 -1.15 -0.12
N LYS A 379 34.46 -0.89 0.32
CA LYS A 379 35.02 0.47 0.38
C LYS A 379 35.05 1.19 -0.98
N SER A 380 35.28 0.45 -2.06
CA SER A 380 35.28 1.02 -3.41
C SER A 380 33.88 1.44 -3.84
N LEU A 381 32.89 0.58 -3.60
CA LEU A 381 31.49 0.86 -3.92
C LEU A 381 30.93 2.02 -3.10
N GLU A 382 31.19 2.06 -1.79
CA GLU A 382 30.82 3.18 -0.92
C GLU A 382 31.45 4.49 -1.38
N GLY A 383 32.73 4.46 -1.77
CA GLY A 383 33.46 5.62 -2.27
C GLY A 383 32.91 6.14 -3.60
N ILE A 384 32.57 5.24 -4.54
CA ILE A 384 31.95 5.61 -5.81
C ILE A 384 30.55 6.18 -5.56
N TYR A 385 29.72 5.48 -4.80
CA TYR A 385 28.36 5.88 -4.47
C TYR A 385 28.30 7.27 -3.82
N LYS A 386 29.15 7.55 -2.83
CA LYS A 386 29.20 8.86 -2.16
C LYS A 386 29.54 9.99 -3.14
N ARG A 387 30.52 9.78 -4.03
CA ARG A 387 30.89 10.76 -5.07
C ARG A 387 29.75 10.97 -6.08
N SER A 388 29.05 9.91 -6.46
CA SER A 388 27.88 9.99 -7.35
C SER A 388 26.74 10.79 -6.72
N LEU A 389 26.44 10.58 -5.44
CA LEU A 389 25.44 11.37 -4.72
C LEU A 389 25.82 12.85 -4.62
N ASP A 390 27.10 13.15 -4.40
CA ASP A 390 27.55 14.54 -4.34
C ASP A 390 27.44 15.25 -5.71
N LYS A 391 27.72 14.54 -6.82
CA LYS A 391 27.44 15.02 -8.19
C LYS A 391 25.94 15.29 -8.41
N LEU A 392 25.07 14.38 -7.96
CA LEU A 392 23.62 14.55 -8.08
C LEU A 392 23.11 15.74 -7.26
N LYS A 393 23.63 15.95 -6.04
CA LYS A 393 23.29 17.11 -5.20
C LYS A 393 23.70 18.43 -5.86
N ILE A 394 24.88 18.47 -6.47
CA ILE A 394 25.38 19.65 -7.20
C ILE A 394 24.47 19.95 -8.40
N CYS A 395 24.13 18.93 -9.19
CA CYS A 395 23.22 19.06 -10.33
C CYS A 395 21.80 19.51 -9.91
N ALA A 396 21.25 18.93 -8.85
CA ALA A 396 19.91 19.26 -8.36
C ALA A 396 19.80 20.72 -7.86
N ARG A 397 20.90 21.28 -7.34
CA ARG A 397 21.01 22.69 -6.90
C ARG A 397 21.25 23.68 -8.04
N GLY A 398 21.33 23.22 -9.30
CA GLY A 398 21.60 24.08 -10.45
C GLY A 398 23.05 24.55 -10.55
N GLY A 399 23.98 23.92 -9.80
CA GLY A 399 25.40 24.25 -9.85
C GLY A 399 26.07 23.58 -11.04
N GLY A 400 26.10 24.27 -12.18
CA GLY A 400 27.05 23.94 -13.24
C GLY A 400 28.46 24.30 -12.79
N ALA A 401 29.28 23.30 -12.45
CA ALA A 401 30.71 23.48 -12.60
C ALA A 401 30.99 23.44 -14.10
N SER A 402 31.25 24.61 -14.68
CA SER A 402 31.83 24.73 -16.00
C SER A 402 33.11 23.89 -16.07
N GLN A 403 33.06 22.75 -16.77
CA GLN A 403 34.24 21.97 -17.17
C GLN A 403 34.40 21.96 -18.70
N HIS A 404 34.11 23.10 -19.32
CA HIS A 404 34.61 23.44 -20.66
C HIS A 404 35.24 24.84 -20.67
N GLN A 405 36.16 25.06 -19.73
CA GLN A 405 37.26 26.03 -19.87
C GLN A 405 38.49 25.42 -19.18
N LEU A 406 39.01 24.33 -19.75
CA LEU A 406 40.35 23.78 -19.48
C LEU A 406 40.66 22.72 -20.56
N ALA A 407 40.63 23.14 -21.81
CA ALA A 407 41.42 22.57 -22.90
C ALA A 407 41.26 23.49 -24.12
N THR A 408 42.40 23.97 -24.62
CA THR A 408 42.64 24.74 -25.85
C THR A 408 42.19 26.20 -25.88
N ALA A 409 42.97 27.08 -25.22
CA ALA A 409 43.66 28.22 -25.84
C ALA A 409 44.64 28.83 -24.83
#